data_AF-A0A5P9NKK6-F1
#
_entry.id   AF-A0A5P9NKK6-F1
#
_cell.length_a   1.000
_cell.length_b   1.000
_cell.length_c   1.000
_cell.angle_alpha   90.00
_cell.angle_beta   90.00
_cell.angle_gamma   90.00
#
_symmetry.space_group_name_H-M   'P 1'
#
loop_
_entity.id
_entity.type
_entity.pdbx_description
1 polymer ?
#
loop_
_entity_poly.entity_id
_entity_poly.type
_entity_poly.pdbx_seq_one_letter_code
_entity_poly.pdbx_strand_id
1 'polypeptide(L)'
;MAEQFKDQGGLASMDPSPFVRWMSSRVVGRICNSRRVQKQRQKVERARVKAGEGHVVEYFHQTDDGYSHLTAQILQQLCQRYDIELVCHLVRGPLGKNSAEPELLLQLSRYDAFHVGPEYGLQFPEHPQPLDQSQVDLATSVLAAQEAEGFIECAAYVGDALWSGDTARLQSLADSLGRASDNEREACLDAGTARRTELKHYSGAMFYYSGEWYWGVDRLYHLEKRLAQLGADREPGGELLVPRPDAKAGPLKDNGSLTLEIYPSLRSPYSAIVFDRAVKLANDSGVTLSVRPVLPMVMRGVPATREKGLYIFSDTVREAEEAGVPYGNFYDPIGDPVRRCYSLYPWACEQGKGNELLSSFLSAAFAQGINTNNDRGLRKVVEAAGLSWSEAQEHLGQPGWEEVVEVNRLAMYDAGLWGVPSLRLLDEQGEQLLALWGQDRLWLFAREIQRQLEQR
;
A
#
# COMPACT_ATOMS: atom_id res chain seq x y z
N MET A 1 5.57 -30.45 0.17
CA MET A 1 6.62 -30.66 -0.86
C MET A 1 7.10 -29.28 -1.28
N ALA A 2 8.30 -28.90 -0.85
CA ALA A 2 8.88 -27.60 -1.12
C ALA A 2 9.14 -27.44 -2.62
N GLU A 3 8.32 -26.65 -3.31
CA GLU A 3 8.73 -26.15 -4.62
C GLU A 3 9.92 -25.23 -4.42
N GLN A 4 11.08 -25.69 -4.88
CA GLN A 4 12.31 -24.92 -4.93
C GLN A 4 12.06 -23.57 -5.60
N PHE A 5 12.41 -22.50 -4.89
CA PHE A 5 12.42 -21.12 -5.37
C PHE A 5 13.22 -21.01 -6.68
N LYS A 6 12.55 -21.06 -7.83
CA LYS A 6 13.18 -20.83 -9.14
C LYS A 6 13.25 -19.33 -9.41
N ASP A 7 14.46 -18.84 -9.67
CA ASP A 7 14.72 -17.47 -10.14
C ASP A 7 13.98 -17.25 -11.47
N GLN A 8 13.02 -16.33 -11.48
CA GLN A 8 12.19 -16.06 -12.65
C GLN A 8 12.85 -15.12 -13.68
N GLY A 9 14.06 -14.60 -13.41
CA GLY A 9 14.78 -13.75 -14.35
C GLY A 9 14.11 -12.39 -14.60
N GLY A 10 14.78 -11.31 -14.21
CA GLY A 10 14.34 -9.94 -14.44
C GLY A 10 15.43 -8.93 -14.04
N LEU A 11 15.15 -7.62 -14.16
CA LEU A 11 16.07 -6.58 -13.68
C LEU A 11 16.40 -6.71 -12.18
N ALA A 12 15.54 -7.40 -11.43
CA ALA A 12 15.79 -7.89 -10.10
C ALA A 12 15.95 -9.42 -10.16
N SER A 13 17.17 -9.91 -10.44
CA SER A 13 17.53 -11.29 -10.11
C SER A 13 17.50 -11.46 -8.59
N MET A 14 17.38 -12.70 -8.10
CA MET A 14 17.41 -12.96 -6.67
C MET A 14 18.75 -12.57 -6.01
N ASP A 15 19.80 -12.38 -6.81
CA ASP A 15 21.10 -11.81 -6.45
C ASP A 15 21.67 -10.97 -7.60
N PRO A 16 21.43 -9.64 -7.64
CA PRO A 16 22.03 -8.80 -8.67
C PRO A 16 23.54 -8.63 -8.44
N SER A 17 24.30 -8.51 -9.54
CA SER A 17 25.73 -8.21 -9.45
C SER A 17 25.97 -6.86 -8.73
N PRO A 18 27.16 -6.64 -8.13
CA PRO A 18 27.46 -5.39 -7.43
C PRO A 18 27.22 -4.13 -8.28
N PHE A 19 27.52 -4.20 -9.58
CA PHE A 19 27.29 -3.10 -10.51
C PHE A 19 25.80 -2.83 -10.73
N VAL A 20 25.00 -3.88 -10.98
CA VAL A 20 23.54 -3.75 -11.17
C VAL A 20 22.89 -3.19 -9.91
N ARG A 21 23.28 -3.68 -8.72
CA ARG A 21 22.81 -3.17 -7.42
C ARG A 21 23.15 -1.70 -7.23
N TRP A 22 24.38 -1.29 -7.52
CA TRP A 22 24.77 0.10 -7.43
C TRP A 22 23.95 0.98 -8.38
N MET A 23 23.78 0.55 -9.64
CA MET A 23 22.96 1.29 -10.61
C MET A 23 21.49 1.40 -10.19
N SER A 24 20.85 0.30 -9.79
CA SER A 24 19.44 0.29 -9.34
C SER A 24 19.26 1.22 -8.15
N SER A 25 20.18 1.17 -7.18
CA SER A 25 20.19 2.05 -6.01
C SER A 25 20.27 3.53 -6.39
N ARG A 26 21.11 3.90 -7.37
CA ARG A 26 21.22 5.28 -7.87
C ARG A 26 19.96 5.73 -8.61
N VAL A 27 19.29 4.85 -9.34
CA VAL A 27 18.01 5.16 -10.00
C VAL A 27 16.91 5.39 -8.98
N VAL A 28 16.77 4.49 -8.01
CA VAL A 28 15.80 4.61 -6.93
C VAL A 28 16.07 5.85 -6.07
N GLY A 29 17.32 6.13 -5.72
CA GLY A 29 17.69 7.35 -4.99
C GLY A 29 17.37 8.65 -5.76
N ARG A 30 17.31 8.61 -7.10
CA ARG A 30 16.83 9.76 -7.91
C ARG A 30 15.30 9.88 -7.89
N ILE A 31 14.59 8.76 -7.93
CA ILE A 31 13.12 8.72 -7.77
C ILE A 31 12.76 9.26 -6.40
N CYS A 32 13.52 8.89 -5.37
CA CYS A 32 13.26 9.28 -3.99
C CYS A 32 13.70 10.71 -3.63
N ASN A 33 14.17 11.49 -4.61
CA ASN A 33 14.69 12.83 -4.34
C ASN A 33 13.56 13.87 -4.36
N SER A 34 13.09 14.28 -3.18
CA SER A 34 12.00 15.25 -3.02
C SER A 34 12.24 16.58 -3.74
N ARG A 35 13.48 17.09 -3.76
CA ARG A 35 13.82 18.32 -4.52
C ARG A 35 13.60 18.14 -6.02
N ARG A 36 13.86 16.96 -6.57
CA ARG A 36 13.63 16.65 -7.99
C ARG A 36 12.14 16.58 -8.29
N VAL A 37 11.36 15.93 -7.42
CA VAL A 37 9.89 15.87 -7.52
C VAL A 37 9.31 17.29 -7.50
N GLN A 38 9.70 18.12 -6.53
CA GLN A 38 9.24 19.51 -6.44
C GLN A 38 9.60 20.35 -7.67
N LYS A 39 10.82 20.21 -8.22
CA LYS A 39 11.20 20.86 -9.48
C LYS A 39 10.34 20.39 -10.67
N GLN A 40 10.03 19.10 -10.72
CA GLN A 40 9.17 18.55 -11.77
C GLN A 40 7.73 19.09 -11.64
N ARG A 41 7.17 19.12 -10.43
CA ARG A 41 5.86 19.75 -10.14
C ARG A 41 5.84 21.19 -10.62
N GLN A 42 6.80 22.02 -10.17
CA GLN A 42 6.89 23.42 -10.59
C GLN A 42 7.01 23.59 -12.12
N LYS A 43 7.74 22.71 -12.79
CA LYS A 43 7.86 22.75 -14.25
C LYS A 43 6.52 22.47 -14.94
N VAL A 44 5.80 21.43 -14.50
CA VAL A 44 4.49 21.06 -15.06
C VAL A 44 3.47 22.16 -14.80
N GLU A 45 3.42 22.68 -13.57
CA GLU A 45 2.47 23.76 -13.22
C GLU A 45 2.75 25.05 -13.99
N ARG A 46 4.02 25.42 -14.20
CA ARG A 46 4.36 26.57 -15.06
C ARG A 46 3.91 26.37 -16.51
N ALA A 47 4.00 25.15 -17.03
CA ALA A 47 3.54 24.84 -18.38
C ALA A 47 2.01 24.96 -18.48
N ARG A 48 1.28 24.38 -17.52
CA ARG A 48 -0.19 24.48 -17.40
C ARG A 48 -0.66 25.94 -17.36
N VAL A 49 -0.09 26.73 -16.45
CA VAL A 49 -0.44 28.16 -16.31
C VAL A 49 -0.12 28.95 -17.58
N LYS A 50 1.02 28.67 -18.24
CA LYS A 50 1.38 29.31 -19.51
C LYS A 50 0.41 28.95 -20.65
N ALA A 51 -0.14 27.73 -20.63
CA ALA A 51 -1.13 27.26 -21.59
C ALA A 51 -2.56 27.74 -21.27
N GLY A 52 -2.80 28.32 -20.09
CA GLY A 52 -4.14 28.71 -19.65
C GLY A 52 -5.05 27.52 -19.33
N GLU A 53 -4.46 26.35 -19.08
CA GLU A 53 -5.19 25.11 -18.81
C GLU A 53 -5.70 25.07 -17.36
N GLY A 54 -6.91 24.54 -17.16
CA GLY A 54 -7.45 24.24 -15.83
C GLY A 54 -6.72 23.08 -15.15
N HIS A 55 -7.11 22.75 -13.92
CA HIS A 55 -6.61 21.58 -13.23
C HIS A 55 -7.40 20.34 -13.68
N VAL A 56 -6.77 19.41 -14.39
CA VAL A 56 -7.41 18.14 -14.79
C VAL A 56 -6.93 17.00 -13.90
N VAL A 57 -7.86 16.36 -13.20
CA VAL A 57 -7.62 15.15 -12.41
C VAL A 57 -8.27 13.98 -13.16
N GLU A 58 -7.50 12.95 -13.48
CA GLU A 58 -8.03 11.72 -14.07
C GLU A 58 -8.27 10.69 -12.96
N TYR A 59 -9.45 10.07 -12.89
CA TYR A 59 -9.79 9.02 -11.94
C TYR A 59 -10.05 7.69 -12.67
N PHE A 60 -9.43 6.62 -12.19
CA PHE A 60 -9.53 5.29 -12.79
C PHE A 60 -10.31 4.36 -11.86
N HIS A 61 -11.57 4.12 -12.23
CA HIS A 61 -12.55 3.36 -11.46
C HIS A 61 -12.60 1.90 -11.91
N GLN A 62 -12.49 0.98 -10.96
CA GLN A 62 -12.67 -0.46 -11.19
C GLN A 62 -13.94 -0.91 -10.45
N THR A 63 -14.94 -1.41 -11.18
CA THR A 63 -16.29 -1.67 -10.64
C THR A 63 -16.31 -2.68 -9.48
N ASP A 64 -15.46 -3.71 -9.55
CA ASP A 64 -15.38 -4.81 -8.57
C ASP A 64 -14.33 -4.59 -7.46
N ASP A 65 -13.82 -3.36 -7.33
CA ASP A 65 -12.85 -2.97 -6.31
C ASP A 65 -13.51 -2.12 -5.21
N GLY A 66 -13.39 -2.57 -3.95
CA GLY A 66 -14.00 -1.91 -2.81
C GLY A 66 -13.48 -0.47 -2.60
N TYR A 67 -12.21 -0.23 -2.89
CA TYR A 67 -11.62 1.12 -2.84
C TYR A 67 -12.18 2.05 -3.92
N SER A 68 -12.54 1.51 -5.08
CA SER A 68 -13.19 2.28 -6.12
C SER A 68 -14.58 2.72 -5.68
N HIS A 69 -15.31 1.89 -4.92
CA HIS A 69 -16.59 2.27 -4.33
C HIS A 69 -16.44 3.29 -3.18
N LEU A 70 -15.47 3.12 -2.27
CA LEU A 70 -15.18 4.14 -1.24
C LEU A 70 -14.89 5.49 -1.90
N THR A 71 -14.08 5.49 -2.96
CA THR A 71 -13.71 6.71 -3.67
C THR A 71 -14.90 7.33 -4.42
N ALA A 72 -15.79 6.51 -4.98
CA ALA A 72 -17.00 6.98 -5.68
C ALA A 72 -17.88 7.91 -4.81
N GLN A 73 -17.94 7.64 -3.50
CA GLN A 73 -18.70 8.45 -2.53
C GLN A 73 -18.13 9.86 -2.31
N ILE A 74 -16.88 10.11 -2.70
CA ILE A 74 -16.18 11.38 -2.51
C ILE A 74 -16.12 12.23 -3.79
N LEU A 75 -16.32 11.65 -4.98
CA LEU A 75 -16.05 12.34 -6.25
C LEU A 75 -16.82 13.67 -6.39
N GLN A 76 -18.10 13.69 -6.02
CA GLN A 76 -18.91 14.90 -6.09
C GLN A 76 -18.39 15.99 -5.14
N GLN A 77 -18.06 15.62 -3.90
CA GLN A 77 -17.51 16.54 -2.91
C GLN A 77 -16.14 17.09 -3.35
N LEU A 78 -15.32 16.25 -3.98
CA LEU A 78 -14.02 16.65 -4.53
C LEU A 78 -14.18 17.73 -5.61
N CYS A 79 -15.14 17.55 -6.53
CA CYS A 79 -15.42 18.52 -7.60
C CYS A 79 -16.06 19.81 -7.08
N GLN A 80 -16.79 19.76 -5.96
CA GLN A 80 -17.34 20.95 -5.31
C GLN A 80 -16.24 21.72 -4.56
N ARG A 81 -15.38 21.01 -3.84
CA ARG A 81 -14.33 21.59 -3.00
C ARG A 81 -13.18 22.20 -3.78
N TYR A 82 -12.74 21.53 -4.86
CA TYR A 82 -11.58 21.95 -5.63
C TYR A 82 -11.96 22.37 -7.05
N ASP A 83 -11.30 23.41 -7.55
CA ASP A 83 -11.41 23.91 -8.92
C ASP A 83 -10.66 23.00 -9.90
N ILE A 84 -11.27 21.86 -10.18
CA ILE A 84 -10.75 20.81 -11.05
C ILE A 84 -11.81 20.39 -12.08
N GLU A 85 -11.34 19.95 -13.24
CA GLU A 85 -12.06 19.05 -14.13
C GLU A 85 -11.70 17.62 -13.72
N LEU A 86 -12.71 16.82 -13.37
CA LEU A 86 -12.53 15.41 -13.02
C LEU A 86 -12.94 14.53 -14.20
N VAL A 87 -11.99 13.78 -14.75
CA VAL A 87 -12.21 12.85 -15.87
C VAL A 87 -12.20 11.42 -15.35
N CYS A 88 -13.34 10.73 -15.43
CA CYS A 88 -13.48 9.35 -14.95
C CYS A 88 -13.25 8.33 -16.08
N HIS A 89 -12.44 7.31 -15.81
CA HIS A 89 -12.15 6.20 -16.71
C HIS A 89 -12.51 4.88 -16.05
N LEU A 90 -13.34 4.07 -16.72
CA LEU A 90 -13.53 2.67 -16.31
C LEU A 90 -12.31 1.84 -16.70
N VAL A 91 -11.83 1.01 -15.76
CA VAL A 91 -10.66 0.17 -15.96
C VAL A 91 -10.88 -1.25 -15.48
N ARG A 92 -10.15 -2.18 -16.09
CA ARG A 92 -10.04 -3.54 -15.59
C ARG A 92 -9.06 -3.62 -14.43
N GLY A 93 -9.21 -4.65 -13.60
CA GLY A 93 -8.23 -5.01 -12.59
C GLY A 93 -6.82 -5.28 -13.17
N PRO A 94 -5.79 -5.29 -12.31
CA PRO A 94 -4.43 -5.57 -12.74
C PRO A 94 -4.33 -6.99 -13.33
N LEU A 95 -3.61 -7.13 -14.45
CA LEU A 95 -3.37 -8.39 -15.14
C LEU A 95 -1.88 -8.76 -15.18
N GLY A 96 -1.60 -10.05 -15.39
CA GLY A 96 -0.25 -10.57 -15.65
C GLY A 96 0.74 -10.27 -14.52
N LYS A 97 1.96 -9.83 -14.88
CA LYS A 97 3.06 -9.62 -13.92
C LYS A 97 2.80 -8.56 -12.84
N ASN A 98 1.74 -7.76 -12.97
CA ASN A 98 1.33 -6.78 -11.97
C ASN A 98 0.32 -7.34 -10.95
N SER A 99 -0.25 -8.52 -11.20
CA SER A 99 -1.23 -9.19 -10.35
C SER A 99 -0.75 -10.60 -10.03
N ALA A 100 0.01 -10.74 -8.94
CA ALA A 100 0.56 -12.03 -8.53
C ALA A 100 -0.53 -12.95 -7.94
N GLU A 101 -1.50 -12.35 -7.24
CA GLU A 101 -2.57 -13.05 -6.50
C GLU A 101 -3.89 -12.27 -6.68
N PRO A 102 -4.52 -12.32 -7.87
CA PRO A 102 -5.68 -11.48 -8.18
C PRO A 102 -6.89 -11.73 -7.27
N GLU A 103 -7.19 -12.98 -6.95
CA GLU A 103 -8.34 -13.34 -6.12
C GLU A 103 -8.16 -12.85 -4.67
N LEU A 104 -6.97 -13.03 -4.10
CA LEU A 104 -6.63 -12.52 -2.77
C LEU A 104 -6.66 -10.99 -2.73
N LEU A 105 -6.25 -10.31 -3.82
CA LEU A 105 -6.31 -8.85 -3.90
C LEU A 105 -7.76 -8.33 -3.84
N LEU A 106 -8.68 -8.96 -4.58
CA LEU A 106 -10.09 -8.58 -4.54
C LEU A 106 -10.72 -8.90 -3.18
N GLN A 107 -10.41 -10.06 -2.59
CA GLN A 107 -10.87 -10.39 -1.24
C GLN A 107 -10.40 -9.37 -0.20
N LEU A 108 -9.11 -9.01 -0.25
CA LEU A 108 -8.56 -7.98 0.64
C LEU A 108 -9.19 -6.62 0.38
N SER A 109 -9.44 -6.24 -0.88
CA SER A 109 -10.10 -4.97 -1.17
C SER A 109 -11.45 -4.85 -0.47
N ARG A 110 -12.27 -5.92 -0.47
CA ARG A 110 -13.57 -5.94 0.22
C ARG A 110 -13.43 -5.88 1.74
N TYR A 111 -12.57 -6.73 2.30
CA TYR A 111 -12.34 -6.81 3.74
C TYR A 111 -11.78 -5.49 4.29
N ASP A 112 -10.80 -4.94 3.58
CA ASP A 112 -10.14 -3.69 3.96
C ASP A 112 -11.08 -2.49 3.79
N ALA A 113 -11.88 -2.42 2.72
CA ALA A 113 -12.86 -1.35 2.54
C ALA A 113 -13.95 -1.35 3.62
N PHE A 114 -14.38 -2.53 4.09
CA PHE A 114 -15.31 -2.65 5.22
C PHE A 114 -14.75 -2.03 6.51
N HIS A 115 -13.48 -2.27 6.83
CA HIS A 115 -12.86 -1.72 8.03
C HIS A 115 -12.44 -0.25 7.88
N VAL A 116 -12.04 0.18 6.67
CA VAL A 116 -11.53 1.52 6.40
C VAL A 116 -12.64 2.53 6.15
N GLY A 117 -13.71 2.15 5.45
CA GLY A 117 -14.78 3.06 5.02
C GLY A 117 -15.38 3.90 6.16
N PRO A 118 -15.90 3.26 7.24
CA PRO A 118 -16.55 3.98 8.34
C PRO A 118 -15.64 5.02 9.02
N GLU A 119 -14.33 4.79 9.01
CA GLU A 119 -13.35 5.66 9.65
C GLU A 119 -13.09 6.96 8.88
N TYR A 120 -13.47 6.98 7.60
CA TYR A 120 -13.54 8.16 6.75
C TYR A 120 -14.98 8.70 6.61
N GLY A 121 -15.93 8.19 7.38
CA GLY A 121 -17.35 8.54 7.26
C GLY A 121 -18.03 7.99 5.99
N LEU A 122 -17.43 6.97 5.38
CA LEU A 122 -17.91 6.30 4.18
C LEU A 122 -18.63 5.00 4.51
N GLN A 123 -19.46 4.53 3.59
CA GLN A 123 -20.23 3.31 3.77
C GLN A 123 -19.66 2.18 2.91
N PHE A 124 -19.48 1.02 3.52
CA PHE A 124 -19.16 -0.21 2.79
C PHE A 124 -19.80 -1.37 3.54
N PRO A 125 -20.73 -2.13 2.93
CA PRO A 125 -21.34 -3.28 3.60
C PRO A 125 -20.32 -4.41 3.77
N GLU A 126 -20.47 -5.22 4.82
CA GLU A 126 -19.66 -6.43 4.97
C GLU A 126 -19.96 -7.37 3.80
N HIS A 127 -18.96 -7.63 2.95
CA HIS A 127 -19.14 -8.38 1.71
C HIS A 127 -18.00 -9.42 1.54
N PRO A 128 -18.05 -10.57 2.26
CA PRO A 128 -16.96 -11.53 2.25
C PRO A 128 -16.88 -12.31 0.92
N GLN A 129 -18.01 -12.55 0.27
CA GLN A 129 -18.10 -13.36 -0.94
C GLN A 129 -17.65 -12.59 -2.20
N PRO A 130 -17.19 -13.26 -3.26
CA PRO A 130 -17.02 -12.61 -4.56
C PRO A 130 -18.35 -12.09 -5.11
N LEU A 131 -18.29 -10.98 -5.84
CA LEU A 131 -19.46 -10.44 -6.55
C LEU A 131 -19.91 -11.39 -7.69
N ASP A 132 -21.21 -11.42 -7.96
CA ASP A 132 -21.74 -12.06 -9.16
C ASP A 132 -21.31 -11.26 -10.41
N GLN A 133 -20.61 -11.92 -11.32
CA GLN A 133 -20.10 -11.29 -12.55
C GLN A 133 -21.21 -10.65 -13.38
N SER A 134 -22.42 -11.21 -13.40
CA SER A 134 -23.54 -10.62 -14.13
C SER A 134 -23.97 -9.26 -13.56
N GLN A 135 -23.84 -9.08 -12.25
CA GLN A 135 -24.13 -7.81 -11.56
C GLN A 135 -23.00 -6.81 -11.77
N VAL A 136 -21.74 -7.28 -11.74
CA VAL A 136 -20.57 -6.44 -12.07
C VAL A 136 -20.67 -5.92 -13.51
N ASP A 137 -21.03 -6.79 -14.45
CA ASP A 137 -21.22 -6.46 -15.86
C ASP A 137 -22.35 -5.43 -16.05
N LEU A 138 -23.49 -5.62 -15.36
CA LEU A 138 -24.60 -4.67 -15.39
C LEU A 138 -24.19 -3.31 -14.82
N ALA A 139 -23.59 -3.27 -13.63
CA ALA A 139 -23.10 -2.04 -13.01
C ALA A 139 -22.09 -1.32 -13.92
N THR A 140 -21.16 -2.07 -14.52
CA THR A 140 -20.17 -1.51 -15.45
C THR A 140 -20.84 -0.96 -16.71
N SER A 141 -21.86 -1.63 -17.27
CA SER A 141 -22.63 -1.11 -18.40
C SER A 141 -23.40 0.16 -18.07
N VAL A 142 -23.95 0.28 -16.84
CA VAL A 142 -24.61 1.52 -16.40
C VAL A 142 -23.61 2.66 -16.34
N LEU A 143 -22.45 2.44 -15.70
CA LEU A 143 -21.39 3.45 -15.59
C LEU A 143 -20.80 3.82 -16.95
N ALA A 144 -20.63 2.87 -17.86
CA ALA A 144 -20.09 3.09 -19.20
C ALA A 144 -21.04 3.90 -20.11
N ALA A 145 -22.33 3.95 -19.78
CA ALA A 145 -23.31 4.76 -20.51
C ALA A 145 -23.29 6.24 -20.11
N GLN A 146 -22.55 6.60 -19.06
CA GLN A 146 -22.56 7.96 -18.52
C GLN A 146 -21.43 8.80 -19.11
N GLU A 147 -21.74 10.07 -19.33
CA GLU A 147 -20.72 11.13 -19.48
C GLU A 147 -20.11 11.50 -18.12
N ALA A 148 -19.05 12.32 -18.11
CA ALA A 148 -18.28 12.61 -16.90
C ALA A 148 -19.12 13.09 -15.69
N GLU A 149 -20.03 14.05 -15.89
CA GLU A 149 -20.89 14.58 -14.81
C GLU A 149 -21.85 13.51 -14.28
N GLY A 150 -22.51 12.77 -15.19
CA GLY A 150 -23.41 11.67 -14.82
C GLY A 150 -22.69 10.53 -14.09
N PHE A 151 -21.45 10.22 -14.47
CA PHE A 151 -20.63 9.23 -13.76
C PHE A 151 -20.37 9.68 -12.31
N ILE A 152 -19.96 10.93 -12.11
CA ILE A 152 -19.65 11.48 -10.78
C ILE A 152 -20.88 11.44 -9.88
N GLU A 153 -22.06 11.73 -10.43
CA GLU A 153 -23.32 11.71 -9.70
C GLU A 153 -23.79 10.30 -9.37
N CYS A 154 -23.64 9.33 -10.27
CA CYS A 154 -24.28 8.01 -10.13
C CYS A 154 -23.36 6.91 -9.56
N ALA A 155 -22.04 7.05 -9.64
CA ALA A 155 -21.10 5.97 -9.31
C ALA A 155 -21.24 5.45 -7.87
N ALA A 156 -21.50 6.33 -6.91
CA ALA A 156 -21.73 5.93 -5.52
C ALA A 156 -22.99 5.07 -5.37
N TYR A 157 -24.10 5.45 -6.03
CA TYR A 157 -25.38 4.74 -5.96
C TYR A 157 -25.34 3.38 -6.67
N VAL A 158 -24.69 3.32 -7.84
CA VAL A 158 -24.48 2.07 -8.58
C VAL A 158 -23.60 1.12 -7.77
N GLY A 159 -22.50 1.62 -7.21
CA GLY A 159 -21.63 0.84 -6.36
C GLY A 159 -22.34 0.35 -5.10
N ASP A 160 -23.13 1.19 -4.43
CA ASP A 160 -23.88 0.81 -3.24
C ASP A 160 -24.88 -0.32 -3.55
N ALA A 161 -25.61 -0.24 -4.67
CA ALA A 161 -26.51 -1.31 -5.10
C ALA A 161 -25.78 -2.63 -5.38
N LEU A 162 -24.61 -2.57 -6.01
CA LEU A 162 -23.76 -3.73 -6.28
C LEU A 162 -23.24 -4.37 -4.99
N TRP A 163 -22.61 -3.58 -4.12
CA TRP A 163 -21.96 -4.07 -2.90
C TRP A 163 -22.96 -4.50 -1.83
N SER A 164 -24.16 -3.92 -1.80
CA SER A 164 -25.24 -4.38 -0.93
C SER A 164 -25.94 -5.66 -1.43
N GLY A 165 -25.61 -6.14 -2.64
CA GLY A 165 -26.29 -7.26 -3.28
C GLY A 165 -27.75 -6.97 -3.65
N ASP A 166 -28.12 -5.69 -3.81
CA ASP A 166 -29.50 -5.29 -4.15
C ASP A 166 -29.70 -5.27 -5.66
N THR A 167 -29.91 -6.46 -6.22
CA THR A 167 -30.14 -6.67 -7.65
C THR A 167 -31.34 -5.88 -8.19
N ALA A 168 -32.40 -5.73 -7.39
CA ALA A 168 -33.60 -4.99 -7.82
C ALA A 168 -33.29 -3.49 -7.96
N ARG A 169 -32.55 -2.93 -7.00
CA ARG A 169 -32.10 -1.54 -7.08
C ARG A 169 -31.12 -1.32 -8.22
N LEU A 170 -30.16 -2.24 -8.42
CA LEU A 170 -29.23 -2.14 -9.54
C LEU A 170 -29.94 -2.18 -10.90
N GLN A 171 -30.95 -3.05 -11.06
CA GLN A 171 -31.77 -3.09 -12.26
C GLN A 171 -32.57 -1.79 -12.47
N SER A 172 -33.17 -1.24 -11.41
CA SER A 172 -33.89 0.04 -11.46
C SER A 172 -32.98 1.20 -11.87
N LEU A 173 -31.73 1.23 -11.37
CA LEU A 173 -30.72 2.19 -11.81
C LEU A 173 -30.38 2.00 -13.29
N ALA A 174 -30.23 0.75 -13.76
CA ALA A 174 -29.97 0.48 -15.17
C ALA A 174 -31.11 0.91 -16.09
N ASP A 175 -32.36 0.76 -15.65
CA ASP A 175 -33.54 1.17 -16.42
C ASP A 175 -33.68 2.70 -16.49
N SER A 176 -33.26 3.41 -15.44
CA SER A 176 -33.38 4.88 -15.33
C SER A 176 -32.20 5.66 -15.93
N LEU A 177 -30.96 5.19 -15.69
CA LEU A 177 -29.73 5.83 -16.17
C LEU A 177 -29.29 5.33 -17.55
N GLY A 178 -29.94 4.28 -18.06
CA GLY A 178 -29.54 3.58 -19.26
C GLY A 178 -28.37 2.63 -19.04
N ARG A 179 -28.06 1.86 -20.08
CA ARG A 179 -26.97 0.89 -20.10
C ARG A 179 -26.28 0.89 -21.45
N ALA A 180 -24.96 0.82 -21.44
CA ALA A 180 -24.16 0.61 -22.62
C ALA A 180 -24.36 -0.83 -23.13
N SER A 181 -24.31 -1.01 -24.44
CA SER A 181 -24.18 -2.35 -25.03
C SER A 181 -22.86 -3.00 -24.60
N ASP A 182 -22.76 -4.33 -24.71
CA ASP A 182 -21.54 -5.05 -24.35
C ASP A 182 -20.31 -4.53 -25.11
N ASN A 183 -20.47 -4.18 -26.40
CA ASN A 183 -19.38 -3.62 -27.21
C ASN A 183 -18.94 -2.23 -26.71
N GLU A 184 -19.88 -1.37 -26.34
CA GLU A 184 -19.57 -0.04 -25.79
C GLU A 184 -18.90 -0.15 -24.42
N ARG A 185 -19.38 -1.06 -23.56
CA ARG A 185 -18.77 -1.36 -22.26
C ARG A 185 -17.32 -1.84 -22.42
N GLU A 186 -17.08 -2.82 -23.29
CA GLU A 186 -15.73 -3.34 -23.55
C GLU A 186 -14.81 -2.26 -24.14
N ALA A 187 -15.32 -1.44 -25.07
CA ALA A 187 -14.56 -0.33 -25.64
C ALA A 187 -14.19 0.72 -24.58
N CYS A 188 -15.10 1.03 -23.65
CA CYS A 188 -14.83 1.95 -22.54
C CYS A 188 -13.74 1.41 -21.60
N LEU A 189 -13.83 0.13 -21.21
CA LEU A 189 -12.82 -0.55 -20.39
C LEU A 189 -11.45 -0.61 -21.09
N ASP A 190 -11.42 -0.90 -22.40
CA ASP A 190 -10.21 -0.90 -23.21
C ASP A 190 -9.56 0.48 -23.24
N ALA A 191 -10.34 1.53 -23.51
CA ALA A 191 -9.86 2.90 -23.57
C ALA A 191 -9.29 3.36 -22.23
N GLY A 192 -10.02 3.18 -21.13
CA GLY A 192 -9.54 3.54 -19.79
C GLY A 192 -8.32 2.74 -19.36
N THR A 193 -8.29 1.44 -19.64
CA THR A 193 -7.14 0.58 -19.33
C THR A 193 -5.91 0.96 -20.15
N ALA A 194 -6.09 1.31 -21.43
CA ALA A 194 -5.02 1.81 -22.30
C ALA A 194 -4.48 3.15 -21.78
N ARG A 195 -5.35 4.08 -21.38
CA ARG A 195 -4.96 5.36 -20.79
C ARG A 195 -4.16 5.18 -19.48
N ARG A 196 -4.64 4.33 -18.57
CA ARG A 196 -3.90 3.99 -17.33
C ARG A 196 -2.52 3.42 -17.63
N THR A 197 -2.43 2.57 -18.66
CA THR A 197 -1.17 1.94 -19.10
C THR A 197 -0.21 2.97 -19.70
N GLU A 198 -0.72 3.90 -20.53
CA GLU A 198 0.05 5.02 -21.08
C GLU A 198 0.66 5.88 -19.96
N LEU A 199 -0.12 6.12 -18.90
CA LEU A 199 0.31 6.83 -17.70
C LEU A 199 1.13 5.95 -16.72
N LYS A 200 1.48 4.72 -17.15
CA LYS A 200 2.39 3.77 -16.48
C LYS A 200 1.89 3.28 -15.14
N HIS A 201 0.62 2.94 -15.06
CA HIS A 201 0.03 2.35 -13.87
C HIS A 201 -0.89 1.16 -14.17
N TYR A 202 -1.36 0.49 -13.12
CA TYR A 202 -1.99 -0.84 -13.24
C TYR A 202 -3.14 -1.12 -12.28
N SER A 203 -3.34 -0.31 -11.23
CA SER A 203 -4.40 -0.53 -10.23
C SER A 203 -5.70 0.23 -10.55
N GLY A 204 -6.81 -0.23 -9.99
CA GLY A 204 -8.05 0.55 -9.86
C GLY A 204 -8.01 1.50 -8.66
N ALA A 205 -9.05 2.31 -8.50
CA ALA A 205 -9.18 3.36 -7.47
C ALA A 205 -8.02 4.36 -7.47
N MET A 206 -7.57 4.82 -8.64
CA MET A 206 -6.40 5.70 -8.74
C MET A 206 -6.79 7.06 -9.27
N PHE A 207 -6.36 8.12 -8.59
CA PHE A 207 -6.32 9.46 -9.18
C PHE A 207 -4.95 9.71 -9.79
N TYR A 208 -4.93 10.43 -10.91
CA TYR A 208 -3.75 10.95 -11.56
C TYR A 208 -3.85 12.46 -11.69
N TYR A 209 -2.81 13.16 -11.25
CA TYR A 209 -2.71 14.61 -11.41
C TYR A 209 -1.28 15.02 -11.71
N SER A 210 -1.07 15.62 -12.88
CA SER A 210 0.19 16.28 -13.26
C SER A 210 1.44 15.44 -12.98
N GLY A 211 1.43 14.17 -13.43
CA GLY A 211 2.58 13.27 -13.33
C GLY A 211 2.63 12.36 -12.10
N GLU A 212 1.65 12.44 -11.19
CA GLU A 212 1.64 11.69 -9.94
C GLU A 212 0.33 10.93 -9.73
N TRP A 213 0.43 9.82 -9.02
CA TRP A 213 -0.66 8.88 -8.73
C TRP A 213 -1.04 8.94 -7.25
N TYR A 214 -2.33 8.82 -6.95
CA TYR A 214 -2.89 8.87 -5.60
C TYR A 214 -3.94 7.77 -5.48
N TRP A 215 -3.66 6.75 -4.67
CA TRP A 215 -4.55 5.62 -4.47
C TRP A 215 -5.70 5.94 -3.51
N GLY A 216 -6.91 6.00 -4.09
CA GLY A 216 -8.20 6.09 -3.42
C GLY A 216 -8.24 7.10 -2.28
N VAL A 217 -9.06 6.78 -1.30
CA VAL A 217 -9.22 7.56 -0.07
C VAL A 217 -7.93 7.67 0.74
N ASP A 218 -7.08 6.63 0.71
CA ASP A 218 -5.85 6.55 1.51
C ASP A 218 -4.70 7.46 1.06
N ARG A 219 -4.75 8.00 -0.16
CA ARG A 219 -3.78 8.99 -0.66
C ARG A 219 -4.43 10.28 -1.11
N LEU A 220 -5.75 10.40 -0.98
CA LEU A 220 -6.48 11.58 -1.44
C LEU A 220 -5.99 12.85 -0.73
N TYR A 221 -5.67 12.75 0.56
CA TYR A 221 -5.09 13.85 1.34
C TYR A 221 -3.82 14.46 0.71
N HIS A 222 -3.00 13.68 -0.01
CA HIS A 222 -1.83 14.23 -0.73
C HIS A 222 -2.24 15.03 -1.97
N LEU A 223 -3.28 14.59 -2.68
CA LEU A 223 -3.82 15.31 -3.83
C LEU A 223 -4.47 16.61 -3.35
N GLU A 224 -5.29 16.52 -2.31
CA GLU A 224 -5.95 17.67 -1.68
C GLU A 224 -4.96 18.74 -1.22
N LYS A 225 -3.92 18.35 -0.45
CA LYS A 225 -2.85 19.27 -0.03
C LYS A 225 -2.16 19.92 -1.24
N ARG A 226 -1.97 19.18 -2.33
CA ARG A 226 -1.35 19.71 -3.56
C ARG A 226 -2.28 20.70 -4.27
N LEU A 227 -3.55 20.39 -4.43
CA LEU A 227 -4.54 21.29 -5.05
C LEU A 227 -4.70 22.57 -4.23
N ALA A 228 -4.77 22.46 -2.91
CA ALA A 228 -4.81 23.62 -2.01
C ALA A 228 -3.57 24.51 -2.14
N GLN A 229 -2.36 23.93 -2.19
CA GLN A 229 -1.12 24.67 -2.43
C GLN A 229 -1.07 25.39 -3.79
N LEU A 230 -1.83 24.90 -4.77
CA LEU A 230 -1.93 25.49 -6.10
C LEU A 230 -3.05 26.54 -6.21
N GLY A 231 -3.80 26.79 -5.13
CA GLY A 231 -4.91 27.73 -5.11
C GLY A 231 -6.18 27.21 -5.77
N ALA A 232 -6.29 25.89 -5.99
CA ALA A 232 -7.50 25.27 -6.51
C ALA A 232 -8.54 25.00 -5.41
N ASP A 233 -8.20 25.15 -4.13
CA ASP A 233 -9.15 24.97 -3.02
C ASP A 233 -10.12 26.16 -2.94
N ARG A 234 -11.43 25.89 -3.08
CA ARG A 234 -12.49 26.91 -3.02
C ARG A 234 -12.83 27.33 -1.59
N GLU A 235 -12.41 26.57 -0.58
CA GLU A 235 -12.64 26.86 0.83
C GLU A 235 -11.31 26.84 1.63
N PRO A 236 -10.37 27.74 1.29
CA PRO A 236 -9.02 27.70 1.85
C PRO A 236 -9.04 27.82 3.38
N GLY A 237 -8.28 26.93 4.04
CA GLY A 237 -8.16 26.88 5.50
C GLY A 237 -9.17 25.97 6.19
N GLY A 238 -10.16 25.41 5.47
CA GLY A 238 -10.98 24.31 5.98
C GLY A 238 -10.21 22.99 6.12
N GLU A 239 -10.81 22.01 6.80
CA GLU A 239 -10.26 20.65 6.85
C GLU A 239 -10.30 19.98 5.47
N LEU A 240 -9.41 19.00 5.26
CA LEU A 240 -9.41 18.16 4.07
C LEU A 240 -10.68 17.30 4.06
N LEU A 241 -11.16 16.90 2.88
CA LEU A 241 -12.30 15.99 2.74
C LEU A 241 -11.98 14.62 3.33
N VAL A 242 -10.77 14.12 3.08
CA VAL A 242 -10.34 12.79 3.52
C VAL A 242 -8.97 12.88 4.21
N PRO A 243 -8.91 13.44 5.44
CA PRO A 243 -7.66 13.56 6.17
C PRO A 243 -7.16 12.18 6.61
N ARG A 244 -5.84 11.95 6.52
CA ARG A 244 -5.23 10.71 7.02
C ARG A 244 -5.43 10.59 8.55
N PRO A 245 -6.00 9.47 9.05
CA PRO A 245 -6.08 9.23 10.49
C PRO A 245 -4.70 9.07 11.14
N ASP A 246 -4.56 9.58 12.37
CA ASP A 246 -3.33 9.42 13.14
C ASP A 246 -3.27 8.05 13.85
N ALA A 247 -2.07 7.47 13.90
CA ALA A 247 -1.78 6.19 14.54
C ALA A 247 -1.32 6.36 16.00
N LYS A 248 -2.12 7.06 16.80
CA LYS A 248 -1.84 7.26 18.24
C LYS A 248 -2.31 6.06 19.05
N ALA A 249 -1.48 5.59 19.98
CA ALA A 249 -1.78 4.44 20.85
C ALA A 249 -3.02 4.62 21.75
N GLY A 250 -3.51 5.84 21.95
CA GLY A 250 -4.63 6.14 22.85
C GLY A 250 -4.24 6.12 24.34
N PRO A 251 -5.20 6.46 25.22
CA PRO A 251 -4.96 6.56 26.67
C PRO A 251 -4.91 5.20 27.39
N LEU A 252 -5.65 4.18 26.92
CA LEU A 252 -5.72 2.88 27.58
C LEU A 252 -4.47 2.05 27.31
N LYS A 253 -4.11 1.21 28.29
CA LYS A 253 -2.97 0.31 28.22
C LYS A 253 -3.42 -1.13 28.38
N ASP A 254 -2.93 -1.99 27.51
CA ASP A 254 -3.04 -3.43 27.64
C ASP A 254 -2.12 -3.95 28.75
N ASN A 255 -2.46 -5.11 29.30
CA ASN A 255 -1.72 -5.83 30.32
C ASN A 255 -0.99 -7.08 29.76
N GLY A 256 -0.77 -7.13 28.44
CA GLY A 256 -0.12 -8.23 27.73
C GLY A 256 -1.09 -9.28 27.17
N SER A 257 -2.40 -9.01 27.24
CA SER A 257 -3.45 -9.92 26.79
C SER A 257 -3.74 -9.82 25.29
N LEU A 258 -3.39 -8.71 24.66
CA LEU A 258 -3.47 -8.56 23.21
C LEU A 258 -2.09 -8.83 22.62
N THR A 259 -2.05 -9.42 21.43
CA THR A 259 -0.80 -9.60 20.68
C THR A 259 -0.90 -8.90 19.33
N LEU A 260 -0.02 -7.93 19.09
CA LEU A 260 0.19 -7.33 17.78
C LEU A 260 1.31 -8.06 17.06
N GLU A 261 0.96 -8.76 15.99
CA GLU A 261 1.90 -9.32 15.06
C GLU A 261 2.21 -8.35 13.92
N ILE A 262 3.49 -8.25 13.54
CA ILE A 262 3.92 -7.56 12.32
C ILE A 262 4.71 -8.50 11.42
N TYR A 263 4.39 -8.48 10.13
CA TYR A 263 5.06 -9.25 9.08
C TYR A 263 5.88 -8.33 8.17
N PRO A 264 7.12 -7.96 8.57
CA PRO A 264 7.98 -7.11 7.76
C PRO A 264 8.78 -7.90 6.73
N SER A 265 9.35 -7.20 5.76
CA SER A 265 10.40 -7.75 4.91
C SER A 265 11.53 -6.74 4.73
N LEU A 266 12.78 -7.19 4.83
CA LEU A 266 13.98 -6.36 4.78
C LEU A 266 14.25 -5.65 3.45
N ARG A 267 13.46 -5.93 2.41
CA ARG A 267 13.51 -5.23 1.12
C ARG A 267 12.20 -4.51 0.76
N SER A 268 11.24 -4.45 1.69
CA SER A 268 9.99 -3.71 1.46
C SER A 268 10.15 -2.25 1.89
N PRO A 269 9.97 -1.29 0.97
CA PRO A 269 10.03 0.13 1.30
C PRO A 269 8.93 0.53 2.29
N TYR A 270 7.74 -0.06 2.20
CA TYR A 270 6.67 0.17 3.17
C TYR A 270 6.97 -0.44 4.55
N SER A 271 7.66 -1.59 4.61
CA SER A 271 8.14 -2.12 5.91
C SER A 271 9.12 -1.16 6.56
N ALA A 272 10.01 -0.54 5.76
CA ALA A 272 11.00 0.42 6.28
C ALA A 272 10.38 1.66 6.93
N ILE A 273 9.17 2.07 6.53
CA ILE A 273 8.51 3.26 7.08
C ILE A 273 7.50 2.97 8.19
N VAL A 274 7.11 1.70 8.38
CA VAL A 274 6.13 1.31 9.41
C VAL A 274 6.75 0.55 10.59
N PHE A 275 7.85 -0.16 10.39
CA PHE A 275 8.35 -1.13 11.37
C PHE A 275 8.54 -0.52 12.77
N ASP A 276 9.35 0.53 12.88
CA ASP A 276 9.60 1.20 14.17
C ASP A 276 8.35 1.87 14.73
N ARG A 277 7.42 2.32 13.87
CA ARG A 277 6.14 2.89 14.30
C ARG A 277 5.22 1.83 14.90
N ALA A 278 5.20 0.62 14.36
CA ALA A 278 4.45 -0.51 14.91
C ALA A 278 5.07 -1.01 16.22
N VAL A 279 6.41 -1.08 16.31
CA VAL A 279 7.12 -1.37 17.56
C VAL A 279 6.75 -0.33 18.63
N LYS A 280 6.79 0.96 18.25
CA LYS A 280 6.39 2.06 19.13
C LYS A 280 4.92 1.95 19.55
N LEU A 281 4.01 1.64 18.63
CA LEU A 281 2.59 1.47 18.95
C LEU A 281 2.40 0.39 20.02
N ALA A 282 2.97 -0.80 19.82
CA ALA A 282 2.85 -1.90 20.78
C ALA A 282 3.42 -1.55 22.16
N ASN A 283 4.62 -0.95 22.19
CA ASN A 283 5.24 -0.50 23.44
C ASN A 283 4.39 0.56 24.15
N ASP A 284 3.95 1.57 23.40
CA ASP A 284 3.13 2.65 23.95
C ASP A 284 1.79 2.12 24.44
N SER A 285 1.17 1.14 23.78
CA SER A 285 -0.13 0.58 24.17
C SER A 285 -0.04 -0.55 25.20
N GLY A 286 1.14 -1.06 25.53
CA GLY A 286 1.32 -2.21 26.43
C GLY A 286 0.95 -3.57 25.81
N VAL A 287 0.75 -3.61 24.49
CA VAL A 287 0.35 -4.81 23.75
C VAL A 287 1.58 -5.67 23.48
N THR A 288 1.45 -6.99 23.58
CA THR A 288 2.54 -7.93 23.28
C THR A 288 2.90 -7.83 21.79
N LEU A 289 4.16 -7.50 21.47
CA LEU A 289 4.63 -7.45 20.09
C LEU A 289 5.23 -8.79 19.67
N SER A 290 4.77 -9.31 18.53
CA SER A 290 5.34 -10.49 17.87
C SER A 290 5.83 -10.14 16.47
N VAL A 291 7.15 -10.16 16.26
CA VAL A 291 7.77 -9.80 14.98
C VAL A 291 8.04 -11.04 14.15
N ARG A 292 7.39 -11.12 12.99
CA ARG A 292 7.33 -12.30 12.13
C ARG A 292 7.89 -11.98 10.74
N PRO A 293 9.22 -11.80 10.58
CA PRO A 293 9.79 -11.40 9.31
C PRO A 293 9.58 -12.48 8.25
N VAL A 294 9.38 -12.05 7.00
CA VAL A 294 9.22 -12.93 5.84
C VAL A 294 10.19 -12.56 4.72
N LEU A 295 10.49 -13.55 3.87
CA LEU A 295 11.37 -13.36 2.73
C LEU A 295 10.74 -12.40 1.69
N PRO A 296 11.52 -11.47 1.08
CA PRO A 296 10.99 -10.54 0.09
C PRO A 296 10.26 -11.21 -1.07
N MET A 297 9.13 -10.65 -1.49
CA MET A 297 8.29 -11.22 -2.57
C MET A 297 9.02 -11.51 -3.88
N VAL A 298 9.97 -10.65 -4.26
CA VAL A 298 10.78 -10.85 -5.48
C VAL A 298 11.70 -12.06 -5.35
N MET A 299 12.17 -12.32 -4.14
CA MET A 299 12.92 -13.55 -3.81
C MET A 299 11.99 -14.76 -3.67
N ARG A 300 10.66 -14.56 -3.70
CA ARG A 300 9.63 -15.60 -3.81
C ARG A 300 9.14 -15.79 -5.26
N GLY A 301 9.81 -15.18 -6.25
CA GLY A 301 9.47 -15.33 -7.67
C GLY A 301 8.43 -14.34 -8.21
N VAL A 302 7.93 -13.39 -7.39
CA VAL A 302 6.98 -12.38 -7.90
C VAL A 302 7.71 -11.33 -8.75
N PRO A 303 7.34 -11.12 -10.03
CA PRO A 303 8.01 -10.14 -10.88
C PRO A 303 7.93 -8.71 -10.33
N ALA A 304 9.05 -7.99 -10.38
CA ALA A 304 9.08 -6.55 -10.14
C ALA A 304 9.06 -5.79 -11.47
N THR A 305 7.87 -5.37 -11.92
CA THR A 305 7.75 -4.51 -13.09
C THR A 305 8.29 -3.11 -12.79
N ARG A 306 8.69 -2.39 -13.85
CA ARG A 306 9.26 -1.06 -13.71
C ARG A 306 8.21 -0.06 -13.21
N GLU A 307 6.99 -0.17 -13.70
CA GLU A 307 5.84 0.65 -13.31
C GLU A 307 5.55 0.49 -11.81
N LYS A 308 5.49 -0.76 -11.33
CA LYS A 308 5.29 -1.08 -9.90
C LYS A 308 6.40 -0.52 -9.03
N GLY A 309 7.66 -0.70 -9.44
CA GLY A 309 8.80 -0.12 -8.71
C GLY A 309 8.72 1.41 -8.64
N LEU A 310 8.47 2.09 -9.75
CA LEU A 310 8.35 3.54 -9.80
C LEU A 310 7.27 4.07 -8.86
N TYR A 311 6.06 3.50 -8.93
CA TYR A 311 4.95 3.90 -8.06
C TYR A 311 5.27 3.66 -6.59
N ILE A 312 5.64 2.43 -6.20
CA ILE A 312 5.86 2.08 -4.79
C ILE A 312 6.93 2.98 -4.14
N PHE A 313 8.08 3.17 -4.79
CA PHE A 313 9.15 3.99 -4.20
C PHE A 313 8.78 5.47 -4.13
N SER A 314 8.09 6.01 -5.14
CA SER A 314 7.65 7.42 -5.11
C SER A 314 6.54 7.66 -4.09
N ASP A 315 5.60 6.72 -3.94
CA ASP A 315 4.56 6.78 -2.91
C ASP A 315 5.17 6.69 -1.50
N THR A 316 6.08 5.73 -1.28
CA THR A 316 6.74 5.54 0.02
C THR A 316 7.45 6.81 0.50
N VAL A 317 8.05 7.60 -0.40
CA VAL A 317 8.67 8.88 -0.01
C VAL A 317 7.65 9.84 0.58
N ARG A 318 6.50 10.02 -0.09
CA ARG A 318 5.44 10.93 0.40
C ARG A 318 4.90 10.45 1.73
N GLU A 319 4.71 9.14 1.87
CA GLU A 319 4.25 8.52 3.11
C GLU A 319 5.28 8.63 4.25
N ALA A 320 6.57 8.50 3.94
CA ALA A 320 7.65 8.70 4.90
C ALA A 320 7.73 10.16 5.36
N GLU A 321 7.61 11.12 4.43
CA GLU A 321 7.59 12.55 4.74
C GLU A 321 6.39 12.89 5.64
N GLU A 322 5.19 12.38 5.34
CA GLU A 322 4.00 12.58 6.17
C GLU A 322 4.17 11.96 7.57
N ALA A 323 4.76 10.77 7.65
CA ALA A 323 4.99 10.08 8.92
C ALA A 323 6.21 10.61 9.71
N GLY A 324 6.98 11.56 9.16
CA GLY A 324 8.21 12.07 9.78
C GLY A 324 9.35 11.04 9.86
N VAL A 325 9.37 10.03 8.97
CA VAL A 325 10.34 8.94 8.96
C VAL A 325 11.47 9.22 7.95
N PRO A 326 12.76 9.11 8.34
CA PRO A 326 13.87 9.20 7.40
C PRO A 326 13.79 8.15 6.29
N TYR A 327 13.86 8.58 5.03
CA TYR A 327 13.77 7.69 3.87
C TYR A 327 14.41 8.32 2.63
N GLY A 328 14.86 7.48 1.69
CA GLY A 328 15.17 7.87 0.31
C GLY A 328 16.65 7.87 -0.08
N ASN A 329 17.57 7.89 0.89
CA ASN A 329 18.98 7.54 0.63
C ASN A 329 19.10 6.02 0.61
N PHE A 330 18.70 5.43 -0.51
CA PHE A 330 18.49 4.00 -0.68
C PHE A 330 19.73 3.28 -1.22
N TYR A 331 20.00 2.10 -0.68
CA TYR A 331 20.91 1.10 -1.25
C TYR A 331 20.22 -0.27 -1.24
N ASP A 332 20.03 -0.86 -2.43
CA ASP A 332 19.19 -2.04 -2.60
C ASP A 332 19.74 -3.24 -1.82
N PRO A 333 18.97 -3.79 -0.86
CA PRO A 333 19.40 -4.92 -0.04
C PRO A 333 19.04 -6.27 -0.65
N ILE A 334 18.37 -6.35 -1.80
CA ILE A 334 17.84 -7.62 -2.34
C ILE A 334 18.91 -8.74 -2.42
N GLY A 335 18.55 -9.98 -2.06
CA GLY A 335 19.42 -11.13 -2.20
C GLY A 335 20.30 -11.40 -0.99
N ASP A 336 21.59 -11.63 -1.22
CA ASP A 336 22.60 -11.95 -0.19
C ASP A 336 22.56 -11.02 1.04
N PRO A 337 22.38 -9.68 0.93
CA PRO A 337 22.30 -8.84 2.12
C PRO A 337 21.14 -9.22 3.04
N VAL A 338 19.97 -9.53 2.48
CA VAL A 338 18.80 -10.00 3.23
C VAL A 338 19.07 -11.38 3.84
N ARG A 339 19.62 -12.33 3.07
CA ARG A 339 19.95 -13.68 3.57
C ARG A 339 20.93 -13.62 4.74
N ARG A 340 21.99 -12.84 4.59
CA ARG A 340 23.01 -12.63 5.62
C ARG A 340 22.41 -12.01 6.88
N CYS A 341 21.56 -11.00 6.75
CA CYS A 341 20.87 -10.44 7.91
C CYS A 341 19.94 -11.44 8.58
N TYR A 342 19.17 -12.22 7.81
CA TYR A 342 18.28 -13.24 8.40
C TYR A 342 19.04 -14.38 9.06
N SER A 343 20.23 -14.78 8.58
CA SER A 343 21.06 -15.76 9.27
C SER A 343 21.49 -15.34 10.68
N LEU A 344 21.52 -14.02 10.95
CA LEU A 344 21.80 -13.47 12.27
C LEU A 344 20.53 -13.32 13.15
N TYR A 345 19.33 -13.43 12.57
CA TYR A 345 18.09 -13.12 13.27
C TYR A 345 17.80 -14.07 14.45
N PRO A 346 17.93 -15.42 14.32
CA PRO A 346 17.73 -16.31 15.46
C PRO A 346 18.66 -15.97 16.65
N TRP A 347 19.95 -15.79 16.37
CA TRP A 347 20.92 -15.37 17.38
C TRP A 347 20.57 -14.00 17.99
N ALA A 348 20.22 -13.01 17.17
CA ALA A 348 19.80 -11.70 17.69
C ALA A 348 18.56 -11.80 18.58
N CYS A 349 17.62 -12.70 18.28
CA CYS A 349 16.47 -12.98 19.16
C CYS A 349 16.91 -13.58 20.50
N GLU A 350 17.88 -14.50 20.53
CA GLU A 350 18.46 -15.03 21.79
C GLU A 350 19.10 -13.93 22.64
N GLN A 351 19.65 -12.90 22.01
CA GLN A 351 20.19 -11.70 22.68
C GLN A 351 19.12 -10.67 23.06
N GLY A 352 17.84 -10.90 22.75
CA GLY A 352 16.76 -9.93 22.94
C GLY A 352 16.86 -8.70 22.04
N LYS A 353 17.53 -8.82 20.88
CA LYS A 353 17.84 -7.75 19.91
C LYS A 353 17.37 -8.03 18.49
N GLY A 354 16.46 -8.98 18.31
CA GLY A 354 15.89 -9.31 17.00
C GLY A 354 15.23 -8.10 16.33
N ASN A 355 14.44 -7.33 17.09
CA ASN A 355 13.75 -6.14 16.59
C ASN A 355 14.75 -5.03 16.19
N GLU A 356 15.74 -4.78 17.04
CA GLU A 356 16.78 -3.79 16.79
C GLU A 356 17.63 -4.15 15.56
N LEU A 357 17.90 -5.44 15.32
CA LEU A 357 18.59 -5.89 14.10
C LEU A 357 17.79 -5.57 12.83
N LEU A 358 16.48 -5.87 12.84
CA LEU A 358 15.62 -5.58 11.68
C LEU A 358 15.46 -4.07 11.46
N SER A 359 15.25 -3.30 12.54
CA SER A 359 15.18 -1.83 12.52
C SER A 359 16.44 -1.22 11.94
N SER A 360 17.62 -1.61 12.46
CA SER A 360 18.90 -1.07 12.01
C SER A 360 19.20 -1.44 10.55
N PHE A 361 18.81 -2.64 10.10
CA PHE A 361 18.96 -3.04 8.69
C PHE A 361 18.07 -2.22 7.76
N LEU A 362 16.79 -2.05 8.10
CA LEU A 362 15.84 -1.25 7.32
C LEU A 362 16.33 0.20 7.22
N SER A 363 16.76 0.79 8.33
CA SER A 363 17.33 2.13 8.38
C SER A 363 18.61 2.24 7.52
N ALA A 364 19.53 1.27 7.65
CA ALA A 364 20.76 1.23 6.87
C ALA A 364 20.49 1.22 5.36
N ALA A 365 19.55 0.40 4.91
CA ALA A 365 19.24 0.21 3.49
C ALA A 365 18.39 1.35 2.90
N PHE A 366 17.36 1.84 3.61
CA PHE A 366 16.38 2.77 3.05
C PHE A 366 16.59 4.25 3.43
N ALA A 367 17.34 4.53 4.50
CA ALA A 367 17.55 5.88 5.00
C ALA A 367 19.01 6.33 5.01
N GLN A 368 19.96 5.41 5.16
CA GLN A 368 21.39 5.75 5.32
C GLN A 368 22.25 5.44 4.08
N GLY A 369 21.72 4.71 3.10
CA GLY A 369 22.40 4.36 1.86
C GLY A 369 23.61 3.45 2.09
N ILE A 370 23.58 2.64 3.14
CA ILE A 370 24.66 1.72 3.49
C ILE A 370 24.56 0.47 2.62
N ASN A 371 25.68 0.14 1.95
CA ASN A 371 25.79 -1.12 1.23
C ASN A 371 25.93 -2.30 2.20
N THR A 372 24.83 -3.00 2.49
CA THR A 372 24.77 -4.18 3.35
C THR A 372 25.28 -5.47 2.70
N ASN A 373 25.72 -5.43 1.43
CA ASN A 373 26.29 -6.57 0.70
C ASN A 373 27.78 -6.81 0.99
N ASN A 374 28.28 -6.36 2.13
CA ASN A 374 29.66 -6.56 2.57
C ASN A 374 29.76 -6.42 4.11
N ASP A 375 30.82 -6.97 4.67
CA ASP A 375 31.07 -7.02 6.12
C ASP A 375 31.11 -5.63 6.75
N ARG A 376 31.66 -4.63 6.05
CA ARG A 376 31.72 -3.26 6.57
C ARG A 376 30.32 -2.66 6.76
N GLY A 377 29.40 -2.92 5.83
CA GLY A 377 28.02 -2.46 5.92
C GLY A 377 27.22 -3.25 6.94
N LEU A 378 27.33 -4.58 6.93
CA LEU A 378 26.64 -5.45 7.87
C LEU A 378 27.11 -5.22 9.31
N ARG A 379 28.41 -4.95 9.52
CA ARG A 379 28.95 -4.53 10.81
C ARG A 379 28.23 -3.31 11.38
N LYS A 380 27.98 -2.29 10.55
CA LYS A 380 27.24 -1.09 10.99
C LYS A 380 25.82 -1.42 11.43
N VAL A 381 25.15 -2.34 10.72
CA VAL A 381 23.81 -2.82 11.07
C VAL A 381 23.83 -3.51 12.44
N VAL A 382 24.75 -4.45 12.63
CA VAL A 382 24.90 -5.22 13.88
C VAL A 382 25.24 -4.31 15.06
N GLU A 383 26.26 -3.45 14.91
CA GLU A 383 26.68 -2.53 15.98
C GLU A 383 25.58 -1.50 16.30
N ALA A 384 24.82 -1.02 15.32
CA ALA A 384 23.69 -0.12 15.55
C ALA A 384 22.50 -0.80 16.26
N ALA A 385 22.38 -2.13 16.15
CA ALA A 385 21.41 -2.91 16.92
C ALA A 385 21.85 -3.15 18.37
N GLY A 386 23.05 -2.71 18.76
CA GLY A 386 23.65 -2.98 20.07
C GLY A 386 24.25 -4.38 20.20
N LEU A 387 24.50 -5.06 19.07
CA LEU A 387 25.08 -6.40 19.02
C LEU A 387 26.59 -6.35 18.74
N SER A 388 27.32 -7.38 19.18
CA SER A 388 28.76 -7.51 18.93
C SER A 388 29.04 -8.01 17.52
N TRP A 389 29.82 -7.26 16.73
CA TRP A 389 30.24 -7.74 15.41
C TRP A 389 31.11 -8.99 15.49
N SER A 390 31.99 -9.11 16.48
CA SER A 390 32.86 -10.29 16.60
C SER A 390 32.05 -11.56 16.84
N GLU A 391 31.01 -11.49 17.68
CA GLU A 391 30.12 -12.63 17.93
C GLU A 391 29.22 -12.90 16.72
N ALA A 392 28.67 -11.85 16.08
CA ALA A 392 27.85 -12.01 14.88
C ALA A 392 28.57 -12.77 13.76
N GLN A 393 29.90 -12.62 13.64
CA GLN A 393 30.69 -13.37 12.66
C GLN A 393 30.65 -14.89 12.87
N GLU A 394 30.46 -15.36 14.10
CA GLU A 394 30.36 -16.79 14.43
C GLU A 394 29.01 -17.38 13.97
N HIS A 395 27.97 -16.55 13.93
CA HIS A 395 26.60 -16.92 13.53
C HIS A 395 26.28 -16.63 12.06
N LEU A 396 27.08 -15.80 11.40
CA LEU A 396 26.81 -15.37 10.03
C LEU A 396 26.80 -16.55 9.04
N GLY A 397 25.70 -16.68 8.31
CA GLY A 397 25.51 -17.74 7.32
C GLY A 397 25.12 -19.10 7.91
N GLN A 398 24.89 -19.19 9.23
CA GLN A 398 24.31 -20.39 9.83
C GLN A 398 22.88 -20.63 9.31
N PRO A 399 22.47 -21.90 9.12
CA PRO A 399 21.13 -22.26 8.68
C PRO A 399 20.11 -22.09 9.82
N GLY A 400 18.82 -22.21 9.49
CA GLY A 400 17.71 -22.26 10.46
C GLY A 400 16.81 -21.03 10.42
N TRP A 401 17.32 -19.92 9.90
CA TRP A 401 16.51 -18.74 9.62
C TRP A 401 15.48 -18.98 8.51
N GLU A 402 15.76 -19.91 7.57
CA GLU A 402 14.88 -20.25 6.46
C GLU A 402 13.54 -20.82 6.95
N GLU A 403 13.58 -21.72 7.92
CA GLU A 403 12.39 -22.33 8.52
C GLU A 403 11.56 -21.27 9.26
N VAL A 404 12.22 -20.40 10.02
CA VAL A 404 11.58 -19.30 10.75
C VAL A 404 10.80 -18.39 9.80
N VAL A 405 11.41 -17.94 8.71
CA VAL A 405 10.73 -17.03 7.76
C VAL A 405 9.64 -17.74 6.94
N GLU A 406 9.74 -19.06 6.74
CA GLU A 406 8.71 -19.85 6.06
C GLU A 406 7.50 -20.11 6.96
N VAL A 407 7.70 -20.45 8.24
CA VAL A 407 6.62 -20.56 9.24
C VAL A 407 5.88 -19.23 9.37
N ASN A 408 6.61 -18.11 9.39
CA ASN A 408 6.00 -16.79 9.39
C ASN A 408 5.20 -16.50 8.11
N ARG A 409 5.71 -16.93 6.95
CA ARG A 409 5.00 -16.76 5.69
C ARG A 409 3.69 -17.56 5.68
N LEU A 410 3.71 -18.82 6.13
CA LEU A 410 2.51 -19.65 6.18
C LEU A 410 1.46 -19.05 7.12
N ALA A 411 1.85 -18.63 8.32
CA ALA A 411 0.91 -17.98 9.24
C ALA A 411 0.33 -16.67 8.71
N MET A 412 1.11 -15.89 7.94
CA MET A 412 0.60 -14.71 7.24
C MET A 412 -0.50 -15.10 6.22
N TYR A 413 -0.27 -16.15 5.44
CA TYR A 413 -1.26 -16.66 4.48
C TYR A 413 -2.51 -17.20 5.17
N ASP A 414 -2.35 -17.93 6.27
CA ASP A 414 -3.46 -18.45 7.07
C ASP A 414 -4.31 -17.32 7.68
N ALA A 415 -3.71 -16.15 7.93
CA ALA A 415 -4.39 -14.92 8.34
C ALA A 415 -5.09 -14.17 7.19
N GLY A 416 -5.08 -14.71 5.97
CA GLY A 416 -5.63 -14.06 4.77
C GLY A 416 -4.72 -12.98 4.15
N LEU A 417 -3.44 -12.93 4.55
CA LEU A 417 -2.46 -11.92 4.13
C LEU A 417 -1.38 -12.53 3.23
N TRP A 418 -0.94 -11.81 2.19
CA TRP A 418 0.08 -12.32 1.25
C TRP A 418 1.25 -11.35 1.01
N GLY A 419 1.03 -10.07 1.28
CA GLY A 419 1.97 -8.97 1.10
C GLY A 419 2.60 -8.49 2.40
N VAL A 420 3.55 -7.55 2.29
CA VAL A 420 4.20 -6.92 3.45
C VAL A 420 4.32 -5.40 3.28
N PRO A 421 4.33 -4.63 4.37
CA PRO A 421 4.07 -5.07 5.74
C PRO A 421 2.59 -5.47 5.89
N SER A 422 2.34 -6.50 6.68
CA SER A 422 1.00 -6.82 7.17
C SER A 422 1.01 -6.83 8.68
N LEU A 423 -0.13 -6.57 9.29
CA LEU A 423 -0.30 -6.60 10.74
C LEU A 423 -1.48 -7.50 11.09
N ARG A 424 -1.41 -8.17 12.24
CA ARG A 424 -2.50 -8.98 12.80
C ARG A 424 -2.61 -8.72 14.29
N LEU A 425 -3.82 -8.50 14.78
CA LEU A 425 -4.12 -8.34 16.20
C LEU A 425 -4.84 -9.60 16.68
N LEU A 426 -4.35 -10.16 17.78
CA LEU A 426 -4.90 -11.33 18.43
C LEU A 426 -5.39 -10.99 19.84
N ASP A 427 -6.42 -11.69 20.29
CA ASP A 427 -6.85 -11.67 21.69
C ASP A 427 -5.99 -12.56 22.59
N GLU A 428 -6.39 -12.72 23.85
CA GLU A 428 -5.67 -13.50 24.86
C GLU A 428 -5.69 -15.00 24.55
N GLN A 429 -6.69 -15.47 23.81
CA GLN A 429 -6.85 -16.85 23.38
C GLN A 429 -6.08 -17.14 22.08
N GLY A 430 -5.54 -16.10 21.43
CA GLY A 430 -4.84 -16.20 20.15
C GLY A 430 -5.78 -16.14 18.94
N GLU A 431 -7.05 -15.78 19.12
CA GLU A 431 -8.02 -15.61 18.05
C GLU A 431 -7.81 -14.28 17.32
N GLN A 432 -8.03 -14.29 16.00
CA GLN A 432 -7.80 -13.12 15.16
C GLN A 432 -8.91 -12.08 15.32
N LEU A 433 -8.54 -10.90 15.85
CA LEU A 433 -9.43 -9.74 15.96
C LEU A 433 -9.40 -8.88 14.69
N LEU A 434 -8.21 -8.69 14.10
CA LEU A 434 -8.03 -7.87 12.89
C LEU A 434 -6.78 -8.30 12.13
N ALA A 435 -6.83 -8.38 10.80
CA ALA A 435 -5.67 -8.67 9.96
C ALA A 435 -5.70 -7.84 8.66
N LEU A 436 -4.80 -6.87 8.53
CA LEU A 436 -4.80 -5.95 7.38
C LEU A 436 -3.39 -5.81 6.79
N TRP A 437 -3.36 -5.52 5.49
CA TRP A 437 -2.14 -5.31 4.71
C TRP A 437 -1.90 -3.82 4.47
N GLY A 438 -0.66 -3.38 4.65
CA GLY A 438 -0.22 -2.01 4.33
C GLY A 438 0.31 -1.23 5.54
N GLN A 439 1.25 -0.32 5.28
CA GLN A 439 1.79 0.58 6.31
C GLN A 439 0.75 1.60 6.81
N ASP A 440 -0.19 1.90 5.93
CA ASP A 440 -1.33 2.80 6.03
C ASP A 440 -2.51 2.17 6.78
N ARG A 441 -2.31 1.03 7.45
CA ARG A 441 -3.31 0.44 8.36
C ARG A 441 -2.94 0.57 9.83
N LEU A 442 -1.74 1.06 10.16
CA LEU A 442 -1.29 1.15 11.55
C LEU A 442 -2.26 1.92 12.47
N TRP A 443 -2.95 2.94 11.94
CA TRP A 443 -3.93 3.72 12.68
C TRP A 443 -5.21 2.91 13.01
N LEU A 444 -5.62 1.97 12.16
CA LEU A 444 -6.72 1.05 12.44
C LEU A 444 -6.37 0.13 13.60
N PHE A 445 -5.15 -0.41 13.61
CA PHE A 445 -4.68 -1.23 14.74
C PHE A 445 -4.66 -0.44 16.03
N ALA A 446 -4.21 0.82 16.00
CA ALA A 446 -4.22 1.68 17.17
C ALA A 446 -5.64 1.91 17.72
N ARG A 447 -6.61 2.14 16.84
CA ARG A 447 -8.04 2.28 17.21
C ARG A 447 -8.62 0.96 17.73
N GLU A 448 -8.35 -0.14 17.05
CA GLU A 448 -8.87 -1.45 17.41
C GLU A 448 -8.34 -1.90 18.78
N ILE A 449 -7.06 -1.69 19.07
CA ILE A 449 -6.50 -1.92 20.41
C ILE A 449 -7.31 -1.17 21.48
N GLN A 450 -7.62 0.12 21.26
CA GLN A 450 -8.40 0.88 22.25
C GLN A 450 -9.83 0.34 22.38
N ARG A 451 -10.51 -0.02 21.29
CA ARG A 451 -11.85 -0.63 21.35
C ARG A 451 -11.86 -1.92 22.18
N GLN A 452 -10.86 -2.77 21.98
CA GLN A 452 -10.72 -4.03 22.70
C GLN A 452 -10.40 -3.81 24.19
N LEU A 453 -9.70 -2.72 24.52
CA LEU A 453 -9.45 -2.33 25.91
C LEU A 453 -10.65 -1.67 26.59
N GLU A 454 -11.52 -0.98 25.83
CA GLU A 454 -12.76 -0.38 26.36
C GLU A 454 -13.84 -1.42 26.69
N GLN A 455 -13.84 -2.56 26.01
CA GLN A 455 -14.82 -3.63 26.20
C GLN A 455 -14.53 -4.53 27.41
N ARG A 456 -13.42 -4.28 28.10
CA ARG A 456 -12.96 -5.03 29.27
C ARG A 456 -13.21 -4.24 30.55
#